data_AF-A0A5J4R985-F1
#
_entry.id   AF-A0A5J4R985-F1
#
_cell.length_a   1.000
_cell.length_b   1.000
_cell.length_c   1.000
_cell.angle_alpha   90.00
_cell.angle_beta   90.00
_cell.angle_gamma   90.00
#
_symmetry.space_group_name_H-M   'P 1'
#
loop_
_entity.id
_entity.type
_entity.pdbx_description
1 polymer ?
#
loop_
_entity_poly.entity_id
_entity_poly.type
_entity_poly.pdbx_seq_one_letter_code
_entity_poly.pdbx_strand_id
1 'polypeptide(L)'
;MNDYELVRDEKGYLIWPLEDATKLPIYAHGKVRTQNKAIFSMRDYSWLDNRKKWYGILISNDQKQYYGIDSGNESVRLEVEIEEGEQFVNFIRFQLAEWWAWVVPPIVVGSLTLIISGIVYMIWKDRYEKNKKAEHLKELEQQKEKRQKLEEINRLDQELQNEVVDECDGTLVRLGNVSKDSVICSYCQAYG
;
A
#
# COMPACT_ATOMS: atom_id res chain seq x y z
N MET A 1 7.64 9.34 -49.41
CA MET A 1 8.37 8.78 -48.27
C MET A 1 8.02 7.32 -48.25
N ASN A 2 8.99 6.41 -48.41
CA ASN A 2 8.71 4.99 -48.23
C ASN A 2 8.79 4.75 -46.73
N ASP A 3 7.63 4.49 -46.12
CA ASP A 3 7.51 4.15 -44.71
C ASP A 3 7.96 2.69 -44.56
N TYR A 4 9.27 2.49 -44.38
CA TYR A 4 9.79 1.19 -44.01
C TYR A 4 9.35 0.92 -42.57
N GLU A 5 8.43 -0.02 -42.42
CA GLU A 5 8.03 -0.52 -41.10
C GLU A 5 9.24 -1.23 -40.48
N LEU A 6 9.77 -0.64 -39.41
CA LEU A 6 10.95 -1.16 -38.74
C LEU A 6 10.62 -2.46 -38.00
N VAL A 7 11.39 -3.52 -38.26
CA VAL A 7 11.16 -4.86 -37.70
C VAL A 7 11.40 -4.84 -36.19
N ARG A 8 10.47 -5.43 -35.44
CA ARG A 8 10.52 -5.54 -33.97
C ARG A 8 10.60 -7.01 -33.55
N ASP A 9 11.20 -7.26 -32.40
CA ASP A 9 11.22 -8.60 -31.79
C ASP A 9 9.88 -8.94 -31.13
N GLU A 10 9.75 -10.17 -30.65
CA GLU A 10 8.55 -10.66 -29.94
C GLU A 10 8.19 -9.84 -28.68
N LYS A 11 9.15 -9.05 -28.17
CA LYS A 11 8.99 -8.18 -27.01
C LYS A 11 8.77 -6.71 -27.41
N GLY A 12 8.60 -6.43 -28.71
CA GLY A 12 8.35 -5.09 -29.25
C GLY A 12 9.58 -4.19 -29.33
N TYR A 13 10.79 -4.70 -29.07
CA TYR A 13 12.02 -3.94 -29.25
C TYR A 13 12.35 -3.83 -30.74
N LEU A 14 12.77 -2.65 -31.16
CA LEU A 14 13.39 -2.46 -32.47
C LEU A 14 14.59 -3.41 -32.60
N ILE A 15 14.55 -4.29 -33.60
CA ILE A 15 15.68 -5.17 -33.89
C ILE A 15 16.75 -4.34 -34.58
N TRP A 16 17.91 -4.25 -33.94
CA TRP A 16 19.06 -3.53 -34.43
C TRP A 16 20.31 -4.40 -34.29
N PRO A 17 21.24 -4.43 -35.28
CA PRO A 17 21.18 -3.73 -36.58
C PRO A 17 20.10 -4.34 -37.50
N LEU A 18 19.68 -3.61 -38.53
CA LEU A 18 18.77 -4.14 -39.56
C LEU A 18 19.41 -5.33 -40.31
N GLU A 19 18.61 -6.22 -40.90
CA GLU A 19 19.11 -7.41 -41.60
C GLU A 19 20.01 -7.07 -42.81
N ASP A 20 19.77 -5.91 -43.42
CA ASP A 20 20.52 -5.35 -44.55
C ASP A 20 21.61 -4.36 -44.11
N ALA A 21 21.93 -4.30 -42.81
CA ALA A 21 22.94 -3.39 -42.29
C ALA A 21 24.34 -3.67 -42.85
N THR A 22 25.16 -2.62 -42.88
CA THR A 22 26.53 -2.68 -43.38
C THR A 22 27.37 -3.72 -42.62
N LYS A 23 28.06 -4.60 -43.36
CA LYS A 23 28.93 -5.66 -42.80
C LYS A 23 30.26 -5.08 -42.30
N LEU A 24 30.73 -5.58 -41.15
CA LEU A 24 32.02 -5.20 -40.54
C LEU A 24 33.18 -6.08 -41.07
N PRO A 25 34.43 -5.58 -41.11
CA PRO A 25 34.91 -4.26 -40.68
C PRO A 25 34.70 -3.15 -41.73
N ILE A 26 34.55 -1.92 -41.27
CA ILE A 26 34.31 -0.75 -42.12
C ILE A 26 35.61 0.03 -42.33
N TYR A 27 35.91 0.34 -43.58
CA TYR A 27 37.03 1.18 -43.95
C TYR A 27 36.51 2.57 -44.36
N ALA A 28 36.75 3.57 -43.52
CA ALA A 28 36.38 4.96 -43.78
C ALA A 28 37.63 5.80 -44.05
N HIS A 29 37.64 6.54 -45.16
CA HIS A 29 38.75 7.43 -45.52
C HIS A 29 38.46 8.85 -45.01
N GLY A 30 39.32 9.36 -44.13
CA GLY A 30 39.26 10.74 -43.65
C GLY A 30 40.39 11.59 -44.24
N LYS A 31 40.12 12.87 -44.51
CA LYS A 31 41.16 13.86 -44.81
C LYS A 31 41.41 14.68 -43.54
N VAL A 32 42.63 14.58 -43.01
CA VAL A 32 43.05 15.38 -41.84
C VAL A 32 43.01 16.86 -42.24
N ARG A 33 42.13 17.64 -41.61
CA ARG A 33 41.94 19.07 -41.93
C ARG A 33 42.85 20.00 -41.12
N THR A 34 43.26 19.60 -39.91
CA THR A 34 44.15 20.35 -39.02
C THR A 34 44.89 19.37 -38.09
N GLN A 35 46.02 19.79 -37.52
CA GLN A 35 46.81 19.02 -36.56
C GLN A 35 45.92 18.43 -35.46
N ASN A 36 45.81 17.10 -35.45
CA ASN A 36 45.27 16.26 -34.37
C ASN A 36 43.75 16.13 -34.21
N LYS A 37 42.92 16.60 -35.16
CA LYS A 37 41.47 16.31 -35.14
C LYS A 37 40.99 15.68 -36.45
N ALA A 38 40.61 14.42 -36.38
CA ALA A 38 39.88 13.73 -37.44
C ALA A 38 38.40 13.68 -37.07
N ILE A 39 37.54 14.16 -37.96
CA ILE A 39 36.09 14.02 -37.85
C ILE A 39 35.67 13.09 -38.98
N PHE A 40 35.05 11.96 -38.64
CA PHE A 40 34.40 11.10 -39.61
C PHE A 40 32.88 11.27 -39.44
N SER A 41 32.17 11.35 -40.55
CA SER A 41 30.72 11.25 -40.57
C SER A 41 30.32 10.17 -41.55
N MET A 42 29.34 9.36 -41.17
CA MET A 42 28.77 8.32 -42.02
C MET A 42 27.28 8.55 -42.16
N ARG A 43 26.75 8.29 -43.37
CA ARG A 43 25.31 8.33 -43.62
C ARG A 43 24.59 7.12 -43.03
N ASP A 44 25.24 5.96 -43.07
CA ASP A 44 24.69 4.71 -42.56
C ASP A 44 25.38 4.33 -41.25
N TYR A 45 24.58 4.28 -40.18
CA TYR A 45 24.98 3.87 -38.84
C TYR A 45 24.28 2.56 -38.43
N SER A 46 23.57 1.90 -39.36
CA SER A 46 22.82 0.65 -39.15
C SER A 46 23.62 -0.43 -38.44
N TRP A 47 24.94 -0.49 -38.66
CA TRP A 47 25.87 -1.48 -38.14
C TRP A 47 26.26 -1.30 -36.66
N LEU A 48 25.92 -0.16 -36.04
CA LEU A 48 26.37 0.20 -34.70
C LEU A 48 25.37 -0.27 -33.63
N ASP A 49 25.61 -1.44 -33.04
CA ASP A 49 24.86 -2.00 -31.91
C ASP A 49 25.61 -1.79 -30.58
N ASN A 50 25.44 -0.61 -30.01
CA ASN A 50 26.05 -0.23 -28.73
C ASN A 50 25.47 -0.99 -27.52
N ARG A 51 24.40 -1.79 -27.68
CA ARG A 51 23.79 -2.55 -26.57
C ARG A 51 24.52 -3.85 -26.29
N LYS A 52 24.92 -4.54 -27.36
CA LYS A 52 25.53 -5.88 -27.26
C LYS A 52 27.03 -5.87 -27.48
N LYS A 53 27.57 -4.83 -28.14
CA LYS A 53 28.95 -4.84 -28.62
C LYS A 53 29.66 -3.54 -28.28
N TRP A 54 30.94 -3.67 -27.98
CA TRP A 54 31.85 -2.54 -27.90
C TRP A 54 32.60 -2.40 -29.21
N TYR A 55 32.75 -1.15 -29.65
CA TYR A 55 33.44 -0.82 -30.89
C TYR A 55 34.76 -0.14 -30.57
N GLY A 56 35.80 -0.54 -31.30
CA GLY A 56 37.12 0.06 -31.22
C GLY A 56 37.52 0.64 -32.58
N ILE A 57 38.26 1.75 -32.56
CA ILE A 57 38.87 2.34 -33.76
C ILE A 57 40.35 2.06 -33.77
N LEU A 58 40.85 1.77 -34.97
CA LEU A 58 42.26 1.77 -35.31
C LEU A 58 42.47 2.73 -36.49
N ILE A 59 43.61 3.42 -36.48
CA ILE A 59 43.94 4.43 -37.49
C ILE A 59 45.18 3.95 -38.25
N SER A 60 45.16 4.14 -39.57
CA SER A 60 46.29 3.83 -40.44
C SER A 60 46.52 4.97 -41.43
N ASN A 61 47.78 5.31 -41.67
CA ASN A 61 48.17 6.27 -42.71
C ASN A 61 48.43 5.58 -44.06
N ASP A 62 48.86 4.31 -44.04
CA ASP A 62 49.34 3.56 -45.21
C ASP A 62 48.44 2.38 -45.61
N GLN A 63 47.34 2.17 -44.87
CA GLN A 63 46.41 1.04 -45.00
C GLN A 63 47.05 -0.34 -44.79
N LYS A 64 48.30 -0.40 -44.33
CA LYS A 64 49.03 -1.65 -44.09
C LYS A 64 49.25 -1.89 -42.62
N GLN A 65 49.53 -0.84 -41.85
CA GLN A 65 49.71 -0.92 -40.41
C GLN A 65 48.67 -0.05 -39.70
N TYR A 66 48.00 -0.65 -38.73
CA TYR A 66 46.92 -0.03 -37.96
C TYR A 66 47.41 0.20 -36.53
N TYR A 67 47.18 1.40 -36.02
CA TYR A 67 47.61 1.81 -34.69
C TYR A 67 46.41 2.27 -33.88
N GLY A 68 46.42 1.96 -32.59
CA GLY A 68 45.44 2.46 -31.62
C GLY A 68 46.13 3.17 -30.46
N ILE A 69 45.88 2.74 -29.22
CA ILE A 69 46.43 3.38 -28.01
C ILE A 69 47.96 3.23 -28.00
N ASP A 70 48.66 4.33 -27.70
CA ASP A 70 50.12 4.39 -27.52
C ASP A 70 50.94 3.69 -28.62
N SER A 71 50.54 3.83 -29.89
CA SER A 71 51.16 3.18 -31.07
C SER A 71 51.14 1.64 -31.05
N GLY A 72 50.38 1.04 -30.13
CA GLY A 72 50.12 -0.39 -30.08
C GLY A 72 49.00 -0.82 -31.02
N ASN A 73 48.80 -2.14 -31.10
CA ASN A 73 47.71 -2.78 -31.84
C ASN A 73 46.37 -2.80 -31.07
N GLU A 74 46.30 -2.11 -29.93
CA GLU A 74 45.11 -2.08 -29.07
C GLU A 74 44.14 -1.00 -29.52
N SER A 75 42.91 -1.39 -29.84
CA SER A 75 41.89 -0.47 -30.37
C SER A 75 41.44 0.55 -29.33
N VAL A 76 41.29 1.81 -29.74
CA VAL A 76 40.70 2.86 -28.90
C VAL A 76 39.19 2.64 -28.82
N ARG A 77 38.65 2.48 -27.62
CA ARG A 77 37.20 2.29 -27.42
C ARG A 77 36.43 3.54 -27.85
N LEU A 78 35.40 3.34 -28.66
CA LEU A 78 34.44 4.38 -29.01
C LEU A 78 33.50 4.65 -27.85
N GLU A 79 33.46 5.90 -27.42
CA GLU A 79 32.37 6.43 -26.63
C GLU A 79 31.29 6.94 -27.60
N VAL A 80 30.11 6.32 -27.53
CA VAL A 80 29.00 6.61 -28.43
C VAL A 80 27.92 7.31 -27.61
N GLU A 81 27.80 8.61 -27.83
CA GLU A 81 26.68 9.42 -27.33
C GLU A 81 25.57 9.40 -28.37
N ILE A 82 24.37 8.96 -27.99
CA ILE A 82 23.21 8.86 -28.88
C ILE A 82 22.24 9.97 -28.49
N GLU A 83 22.12 11.00 -29.33
CA GLU A 83 21.08 12.02 -29.19
C GLU A 83 19.72 11.40 -29.56
N GLU A 84 18.79 11.45 -28.61
CA GLU A 84 17.42 10.94 -28.56
C GLU A 84 16.83 10.26 -29.82
N GLY A 85 16.50 8.97 -29.68
CA GLY A 85 15.71 8.17 -30.62
C GLY A 85 14.90 7.06 -29.94
N GLU A 86 13.95 6.45 -30.67
CA GLU A 86 12.98 5.44 -30.16
C GLU A 86 13.60 4.22 -29.44
N GLN A 87 14.92 4.07 -29.49
CA GLN A 87 15.66 3.06 -28.73
C GLN A 87 15.40 3.16 -27.21
N PHE A 88 15.25 4.37 -26.64
CA PHE A 88 15.17 4.57 -25.19
C PHE A 88 13.75 4.65 -24.61
N VAL A 89 12.75 5.04 -25.40
CA VAL A 89 11.34 4.99 -24.94
C VAL A 89 10.92 3.56 -24.60
N ASN A 90 11.48 2.55 -25.29
CA ASN A 90 11.26 1.16 -24.93
C ASN A 90 12.07 0.69 -23.70
N PHE A 91 13.14 1.37 -23.31
CA PHE A 91 13.90 1.00 -22.11
C PHE A 91 13.18 1.45 -20.83
N ILE A 92 12.63 2.67 -20.81
CA ILE A 92 11.90 3.18 -19.63
C ILE A 92 10.51 2.53 -19.50
N ARG A 93 9.82 2.22 -20.60
CA ARG A 93 8.51 1.52 -20.54
C ARG A 93 8.60 0.10 -20.00
N PHE A 94 9.73 -0.60 -20.15
CA PHE A 94 9.81 -2.05 -19.91
C PHE A 94 10.30 -2.49 -18.53
N GLN A 95 10.96 -1.66 -17.74
CA GLN A 95 11.21 -2.00 -16.32
C GLN A 95 9.89 -2.24 -15.55
N LEU A 96 8.77 -1.71 -16.06
CA LEU A 96 7.43 -1.91 -15.49
C LEU A 96 6.56 -2.87 -16.32
N ALA A 97 6.99 -3.41 -17.46
CA ALA A 97 6.13 -4.19 -18.37
C ALA A 97 6.24 -5.72 -18.18
N GLU A 98 6.79 -6.17 -17.05
CA GLU A 98 6.65 -7.56 -16.63
C GLU A 98 5.31 -7.74 -15.89
N TRP A 99 4.79 -8.98 -15.79
CA TRP A 99 3.56 -9.33 -15.05
C TRP A 99 3.42 -8.65 -13.66
N TRP A 100 4.55 -8.27 -13.07
CA TRP A 100 4.69 -7.42 -11.89
C TRP A 100 3.86 -6.13 -11.93
N ALA A 101 3.65 -5.48 -13.07
CA ALA A 101 2.82 -4.27 -13.17
C ALA A 101 1.36 -4.49 -12.76
N TRP A 102 0.83 -5.71 -12.89
CA TRP A 102 -0.54 -6.02 -12.50
C TRP A 102 -0.63 -6.39 -11.01
N VAL A 103 0.48 -6.79 -10.41
CA VAL A 103 0.53 -7.35 -9.05
C VAL A 103 0.91 -6.29 -8.03
N VAL A 104 1.79 -5.35 -8.39
CA VAL A 104 2.23 -4.28 -7.51
C VAL A 104 1.08 -3.35 -7.08
N PRO A 105 0.21 -2.82 -7.98
CA PRO A 105 -0.87 -1.92 -7.59
C PRO A 105 -1.86 -2.49 -6.57
N PRO A 106 -2.44 -3.71 -6.74
CA PRO A 106 -3.39 -4.25 -5.77
C PRO A 106 -2.76 -4.60 -4.43
N ILE A 107 -1.47 -4.97 -4.38
CA ILE A 107 -0.77 -5.22 -3.11
C ILE A 107 -0.58 -3.92 -2.34
N VAL A 108 -0.12 -2.86 -3.01
CA VAL A 108 0.08 -1.55 -2.37
C VAL A 108 -1.24 -0.99 -1.85
N VAL A 109 -2.29 -1.01 -2.67
CA VAL A 109 -3.63 -0.55 -2.25
C VAL A 109 -4.20 -1.44 -1.14
N GLY A 110 -4.09 -2.77 -1.27
CA GLY A 110 -4.58 -3.74 -0.29
C GLY A 110 -3.90 -3.58 1.07
N SER A 111 -2.57 -3.45 1.10
CA SER A 111 -1.82 -3.20 2.34
C SER A 111 -2.20 -1.88 3.00
N LEU A 112 -2.34 -0.79 2.22
CA LEU A 112 -2.74 0.51 2.75
C LEU A 112 -4.13 0.46 3.40
N THR A 113 -5.09 -0.19 2.73
CA THR A 113 -6.47 -0.32 3.23
C THR A 113 -6.54 -1.17 4.51
N LEU A 114 -5.77 -2.26 4.60
CA LEU A 114 -5.71 -3.09 5.81
C LEU A 114 -5.09 -2.36 6.99
N ILE A 115 -4.04 -1.55 6.76
CA ILE A 115 -3.41 -0.73 7.81
C ILE A 115 -4.42 0.29 8.36
N ILE A 116 -5.11 1.03 7.48
CA ILE A 116 -6.10 2.02 7.89
C ILE A 116 -7.26 1.36 8.63
N SER A 117 -7.79 0.26 8.09
CA SER A 117 -8.86 -0.52 8.73
C SER A 117 -8.45 -1.03 10.11
N GLY A 118 -7.20 -1.50 10.27
CA GLY A 118 -6.67 -1.99 11.54
C GLY A 118 -6.55 -0.90 12.61
N ILE A 119 -6.08 0.30 12.23
CA ILE A 119 -5.98 1.45 13.14
C ILE A 119 -7.38 1.87 13.63
N VAL A 120 -8.35 1.99 12.72
CA VAL A 120 -9.72 2.35 13.07
C VAL A 120 -10.34 1.30 14.00
N TYR A 121 -10.14 0.01 13.70
CA TYR A 121 -10.65 -1.07 14.53
C TYR A 121 -10.05 -1.05 15.95
N MET A 122 -8.74 -0.81 16.09
CA MET A 122 -8.10 -0.72 17.41
C MET A 122 -8.67 0.43 18.25
N ILE A 123 -8.83 1.62 17.66
CA ILE A 123 -9.40 2.79 18.36
C ILE A 123 -10.85 2.50 18.77
N TRP A 124 -11.63 1.91 17.87
CA TRP A 124 -13.04 1.62 18.14
C TRP A 124 -13.20 0.55 19.22
N LYS A 125 -12.38 -0.50 19.18
CA LYS A 125 -12.38 -1.58 20.18
C LYS A 125 -12.03 -1.07 21.58
N ASP A 126 -10.99 -0.25 21.71
CA ASP A 126 -10.61 0.34 23.00
C ASP A 126 -11.73 1.21 23.57
N ARG A 127 -12.39 2.00 22.73
CA ARG A 127 -13.52 2.83 23.14
C ARG A 127 -14.75 2.00 23.53
N TYR A 128 -15.03 0.92 22.80
CA TYR A 128 -16.15 0.03 23.06
C TYR A 128 -16.00 -0.69 24.40
N GLU A 129 -14.81 -1.24 24.69
CA GLU A 129 -14.56 -1.92 25.97
C GLU A 129 -14.64 -0.98 27.17
N LYS A 130 -14.17 0.27 27.03
CA LYS A 130 -14.27 1.28 28.09
C LYS A 130 -15.72 1.63 28.42
N ASN A 131 -16.56 1.82 27.40
CA ASN A 131 -17.98 2.12 27.60
C ASN A 131 -18.71 0.96 28.30
N LYS A 132 -18.45 -0.29 27.89
CA LYS A 132 -19.05 -1.47 28.51
C LYS A 132 -18.65 -1.64 29.98
N LYS A 133 -17.38 -1.38 30.31
CA LYS A 133 -16.89 -1.39 31.71
C LYS A 133 -17.56 -0.31 32.54
N ALA A 134 -17.77 0.88 31.98
CA ALA A 134 -18.43 1.98 32.68
C ALA A 134 -19.92 1.71 32.95
N GLU A 135 -20.63 1.08 32.00
CA GLU A 135 -22.03 0.68 32.18
C GLU A 135 -22.18 -0.38 33.28
N HIS A 136 -21.37 -1.45 33.23
CA HIS A 136 -21.40 -2.49 34.27
C HIS A 136 -21.06 -1.95 35.66
N LEU A 137 -20.13 -0.98 35.75
CA LEU A 137 -19.80 -0.36 37.03
C LEU A 137 -20.98 0.43 37.60
N LYS A 138 -21.69 1.20 36.76
CA LYS A 138 -22.90 1.94 37.17
C LYS A 138 -24.03 1.01 37.61
N GLU A 139 -24.24 -0.11 36.91
CA GLU A 139 -25.24 -1.11 37.32
C GLU A 139 -24.93 -1.72 38.69
N LEU A 140 -23.65 -2.01 38.97
CA LEU A 140 -23.20 -2.52 40.26
C LEU A 140 -23.41 -1.50 41.38
N GLU A 141 -23.11 -0.22 41.14
CA GLU A 141 -23.35 0.86 42.09
C GLU A 141 -24.84 1.01 42.40
N GLN A 142 -25.70 1.02 41.37
CA GLN A 142 -27.15 1.09 41.55
C GLN A 142 -27.71 -0.12 42.32
N GLN A 143 -27.17 -1.31 42.09
CA GLN A 143 -27.56 -2.48 42.87
C GLN A 143 -27.14 -2.35 44.34
N LYS A 144 -25.94 -1.84 44.62
CA LYS A 144 -25.47 -1.62 46.00
C LYS A 144 -26.34 -0.60 46.72
N GLU A 145 -26.66 0.54 46.09
CA GLU A 145 -27.54 1.54 46.68
C GLU A 145 -28.94 1.00 46.98
N LYS A 146 -29.52 0.22 46.06
CA LYS A 146 -30.83 -0.42 46.27
C LYS A 146 -30.80 -1.38 47.45
N ARG A 147 -29.72 -2.17 47.61
CA ARG A 147 -29.54 -3.07 48.76
C ARG A 147 -29.41 -2.30 50.07
N GLN A 148 -28.61 -1.24 50.11
CA GLN A 148 -28.45 -0.40 51.30
C GLN A 148 -29.77 0.24 51.74
N LYS A 149 -30.54 0.82 50.80
CA LYS A 149 -31.85 1.40 51.10
C LYS A 149 -32.85 0.35 51.61
N LEU A 150 -32.82 -0.86 51.06
CA LEU A 150 -33.69 -1.95 51.50
C LEU A 150 -33.31 -2.43 52.92
N GLU A 151 -32.02 -2.49 53.23
CA GLU A 151 -31.53 -2.80 54.59
C GLU A 151 -31.94 -1.73 55.60
N GLU A 152 -31.84 -0.44 55.24
CA GLU A 152 -32.32 0.67 56.08
C GLU A 152 -33.83 0.61 56.32
N ILE A 153 -34.63 0.35 55.27
CA ILE A 153 -36.09 0.20 55.39
C ILE A 153 -36.45 -0.99 56.28
N ASN A 154 -35.80 -2.15 56.08
CA ASN A 154 -36.04 -3.32 56.93
C ASN A 154 -35.67 -3.06 58.39
N ARG A 155 -34.60 -2.29 58.65
CA ARG A 155 -34.21 -1.91 60.00
C ARG A 155 -35.25 -0.99 60.65
N LEU A 156 -35.73 0.03 59.92
CA LEU A 156 -36.80 0.92 60.41
C LEU A 156 -38.11 0.18 60.65
N ASP A 157 -38.48 -0.76 59.79
CA ASP A 157 -39.68 -1.59 59.96
C ASP A 157 -39.58 -2.49 61.20
N GLN A 158 -38.39 -3.05 61.47
CA GLN A 158 -38.13 -3.85 62.66
C GLN A 158 -38.14 -2.99 63.95
N GLU A 159 -37.61 -1.77 63.91
CA GLU A 159 -37.70 -0.81 65.02
C GLU A 159 -39.17 -0.43 65.29
N LEU A 160 -39.95 -0.14 64.24
CA LEU A 160 -41.38 0.18 64.34
C LEU A 160 -42.19 -1.00 64.90
N GLN A 161 -41.92 -2.23 64.46
CA GLN A 161 -42.59 -3.43 64.99
C GLN A 161 -42.29 -3.65 66.46
N ASN A 162 -41.05 -3.44 66.92
CA ASN A 162 -40.70 -3.57 68.33
C ASN A 162 -41.37 -2.48 69.19
N GLU A 163 -41.44 -1.23 68.70
CA GLU A 163 -42.13 -0.13 69.39
C GLU A 163 -43.65 -0.39 69.54
N VAL A 164 -44.30 -0.92 68.48
CA VAL A 164 -45.71 -1.29 68.54
C VAL A 164 -45.96 -2.48 69.49
N VAL A 165 -45.02 -3.43 69.59
CA VAL A 165 -45.12 -4.54 70.54
C VAL A 165 -45.05 -4.04 71.98
N ASP A 166 -44.18 -3.08 72.28
CA ASP A 166 -44.10 -2.44 73.61
C ASP A 166 -45.36 -1.59 73.92
N GLU A 167 -45.97 -0.96 72.91
CA GLU A 167 -47.23 -0.20 73.08
C GLU A 167 -48.47 -1.10 73.23
N CYS A 168 -48.44 -2.33 72.70
CA CYS A 168 -49.53 -3.31 72.80
C CYS A 168 -49.58 -4.09 74.13
N ASP A 169 -48.64 -3.86 75.05
CA ASP A 169 -48.68 -4.43 76.41
C ASP A 169 -49.76 -3.79 77.32
N GLY A 170 -50.66 -3.00 76.72
CA GLY A 170 -51.87 -2.48 77.33
C GLY A 170 -53.07 -2.48 76.37
N THR A 171 -53.47 -3.64 75.81
CA THR A 171 -54.87 -4.05 75.49
C THR A 171 -54.92 -4.99 74.27
N LEU A 172 -55.67 -6.08 74.43
CA LEU A 172 -55.87 -7.18 73.48
C LEU A 172 -56.68 -6.72 72.25
N VAL A 173 -56.07 -6.70 71.06
CA VAL A 173 -56.80 -6.54 69.78
C VAL A 173 -56.49 -7.70 68.83
N ARG A 174 -57.53 -8.45 68.46
CA ARG A 174 -57.51 -9.40 67.33
C ARG A 174 -57.46 -8.61 66.02
N LEU A 175 -56.41 -8.79 65.22
CA LEU A 175 -56.42 -8.42 63.80
C LEU A 175 -56.43 -9.67 62.93
N GLY A 176 -57.48 -9.79 62.12
CA GLY A 176 -57.63 -10.83 61.12
C GLY A 176 -56.69 -10.62 59.94
N ASN A 177 -56.21 -11.73 59.39
CA ASN A 177 -55.35 -11.82 58.22
C ASN A 177 -55.92 -11.02 57.03
N VAL A 178 -55.15 -10.03 56.54
CA VAL A 178 -55.34 -9.45 55.22
C VAL A 178 -54.30 -10.06 54.28
N SER A 179 -54.77 -10.97 53.43
CA SER A 179 -54.02 -11.61 52.34
C SER A 179 -53.72 -10.60 51.23
N LYS A 180 -52.45 -10.42 50.87
CA LYS A 180 -51.96 -9.54 49.80
C LYS A 180 -52.06 -10.19 48.41
N ASP A 181 -53.27 -10.48 47.91
CA ASP A 181 -53.44 -10.99 46.54
C ASP A 181 -54.55 -10.29 45.72
N SER A 182 -55.04 -9.11 46.16
CA SER A 182 -56.24 -8.49 45.57
C SER A 182 -56.04 -7.11 44.91
N VAL A 183 -54.84 -6.74 44.45
CA VAL A 183 -54.67 -5.42 43.79
C VAL A 183 -53.81 -5.49 42.53
N ILE A 184 -54.09 -6.42 41.62
CA ILE A 184 -53.77 -6.25 40.18
C ILE A 184 -54.80 -7.03 39.32
N CYS A 185 -55.98 -6.47 39.07
CA CYS A 185 -56.78 -6.81 37.88
C CYS A 185 -57.98 -5.87 37.72
N SER A 186 -57.77 -4.71 37.09
CA SER A 186 -58.76 -4.03 36.23
C SER A 186 -58.25 -2.64 35.83
N TYR A 187 -57.33 -2.58 34.87
CA TYR A 187 -57.09 -1.37 34.08
C TYR A 187 -56.75 -1.78 32.64
N CYS A 188 -57.78 -2.22 31.90
CA CYS A 188 -57.80 -2.29 30.44
C CYS A 188 -59.24 -2.44 29.97
N GLN A 189 -59.99 -1.34 29.91
CA GLN A 189 -61.07 -1.09 28.94
C GLN A 189 -61.75 0.25 29.29
N ALA A 190 -61.26 1.35 28.74
CA ALA A 190 -62.06 2.55 28.48
C ALA A 190 -61.21 3.64 27.79
N TYR A 191 -60.77 3.38 26.56
CA TYR A 191 -60.61 4.42 25.53
C TYR A 191 -60.83 3.74 24.17
N GLY A 192 -62.11 3.63 23.83
CA GLY A 192 -62.63 3.61 22.46
C GLY A 192 -63.44 4.88 22.28
#